data_AF-A0A816SI71-F1
#
_entry.id   AF-A0A816SI71-F1
#
_cell.length_a   1.000
_cell.length_b   1.000
_cell.length_c   1.000
_cell.angle_alpha   90.00
_cell.angle_beta   90.00
_cell.angle_gamma   90.00
#
_symmetry.space_group_name_H-M   'P 1'
#
loop_
_entity.id
_entity.type
_entity.pdbx_description
1 polymer ?
#
loop_
_entity_poly.entity_id
_entity_poly.type
_entity_poly.pdbx_seq_one_letter_code
_entity_poly.pdbx_strand_id
1 'polypeptide(L)'
;MFSNCSICADKFKNEIENKIINPTSLIKWTLWSTSQQGRAVNVDYEGSVVECVKILSNKVEQFLFHVFIKRQQSSFFETIKSNTTNKKCLIQVDYSENYAIIEQNEIQSAHWSRKQLSLFTAYVWGNGSTYSLVIVSNNVAHNKYTVATCLERIITRMQILIPSIEELIIFSDGSASQFKQRFLFKNLSILADKFKISLSWNFFASNHGKG
;
A
#
# COMPACT_ATOMS: atom_id res chain seq x y z
N MET A 1 8.36 -14.78 17.53
CA MET A 1 9.64 -14.34 18.16
C MET A 1 9.46 -12.98 18.85
N PHE A 2 8.40 -12.85 19.66
CA PHE A 2 8.12 -11.68 20.51
C PHE A 2 8.07 -12.06 22.01
N SER A 3 7.92 -13.35 22.32
CA SER A 3 7.91 -13.94 23.66
C SER A 3 9.30 -14.16 24.26
N ASN A 4 10.39 -13.91 23.51
CA ASN A 4 11.77 -14.14 23.98
C ASN A 4 12.46 -12.87 24.50
N CYS A 5 11.78 -11.72 24.44
CA CYS A 5 12.30 -10.45 24.94
C CYS A 5 11.91 -10.30 26.42
N SER A 6 12.88 -10.41 27.31
CA SER A 6 12.70 -10.36 28.77
C SER A 6 12.02 -9.07 29.27
N ILE A 7 12.09 -7.99 28.49
CA ILE A 7 11.49 -6.69 28.82
C ILE A 7 10.02 -6.61 28.37
N CYS A 8 9.66 -7.29 27.28
CA CYS A 8 8.39 -7.07 26.59
C CYS A 8 7.44 -8.28 26.61
N ALA A 9 7.91 -9.46 27.02
CA ALA A 9 7.10 -10.67 27.14
C ALA A 9 5.87 -10.46 28.04
N ASP A 10 6.04 -9.77 29.18
CA ASP A 10 4.96 -9.54 30.14
C ASP A 10 4.18 -8.25 29.90
N LYS A 11 4.50 -7.47 28.86
CA LYS A 11 3.94 -6.12 28.69
C LYS A 11 2.43 -6.15 28.47
N PHE A 12 1.91 -7.09 27.67
CA PHE A 12 0.47 -7.23 27.47
C PHE A 12 -0.25 -7.61 28.78
N LYS A 13 0.35 -8.53 29.54
CA LYS A 13 -0.17 -8.97 30.83
C LYS A 13 -0.21 -7.81 31.84
N ASN A 14 0.88 -7.05 31.94
CA ASN A 14 0.99 -5.94 32.88
C ASN A 14 0.11 -4.74 32.50
N GLU A 15 -0.04 -4.44 31.21
CA GLU A 15 -0.78 -3.28 30.74
C GLU A 15 -2.28 -3.52 30.54
N ILE A 16 -2.69 -4.77 30.30
CA ILE A 16 -4.08 -5.12 30.00
C ILE A 16 -4.60 -6.19 30.96
N GLU A 17 -4.05 -7.41 30.95
CA GLU A 17 -4.65 -8.54 31.67
C GLU A 17 -4.75 -8.31 33.18
N ASN A 18 -3.69 -7.80 33.81
CA ASN A 18 -3.64 -7.52 35.24
C ASN A 18 -4.51 -6.31 35.65
N LYS A 19 -4.97 -5.50 34.69
CA LYS A 19 -5.79 -4.31 34.94
C LYS A 19 -7.28 -4.55 34.69
N ILE A 20 -7.69 -5.78 34.38
CA ILE A 20 -9.10 -6.12 34.17
C ILE A 20 -9.87 -5.97 35.48
N ILE A 21 -10.93 -5.16 35.44
CA ILE A 21 -11.93 -5.05 36.51
C ILE A 21 -13.18 -5.79 36.04
N ASN A 22 -13.76 -6.65 36.88
CA ASN A 22 -14.95 -7.47 36.57
C ASN A 22 -14.77 -8.41 35.35
N PRO A 23 -13.88 -9.42 35.45
CA PRO A 23 -13.56 -10.32 34.35
C PRO A 23 -14.76 -11.06 33.73
N THR A 24 -15.79 -11.32 34.53
CA THR A 24 -17.01 -12.05 34.12
C THR A 24 -18.10 -11.14 33.56
N SER A 25 -17.89 -9.81 33.54
CA SER A 25 -18.88 -8.88 32.99
C SER A 25 -19.08 -9.11 31.49
N LEU A 26 -20.33 -9.06 31.06
CA LEU A 26 -20.69 -9.22 29.65
C LEU A 26 -20.49 -7.90 28.91
N ILE A 27 -19.78 -7.98 27.79
CA ILE A 27 -19.50 -6.86 26.89
C ILE A 27 -19.81 -7.25 25.45
N LYS A 28 -20.00 -6.24 24.61
CA LYS A 28 -20.16 -6.38 23.16
C LYS A 28 -18.94 -5.79 22.47
N TRP A 29 -18.42 -6.48 21.46
CA TRP A 29 -17.31 -6.01 20.64
C TRP A 29 -17.45 -6.48 19.20
N THR A 30 -16.67 -5.91 18.30
CA THR A 30 -16.69 -6.29 16.89
C THR A 30 -15.34 -6.78 16.40
N LEU A 31 -15.36 -7.72 15.46
CA LEU A 31 -14.17 -8.23 14.78
C LEU A 31 -14.38 -8.31 13.29
N TRP A 32 -13.34 -7.97 12.54
CA TRP A 32 -13.28 -8.26 11.11
C TRP A 32 -13.09 -9.77 10.89
N SER A 33 -13.96 -10.37 10.09
CA SER A 33 -13.87 -11.75 9.62
C SER A 33 -14.02 -11.81 8.11
N THR A 34 -13.65 -12.94 7.52
CA THR A 34 -13.81 -13.17 6.08
C THR A 34 -15.13 -13.91 5.85
N SER A 35 -16.04 -13.32 5.08
CA SER A 35 -17.29 -13.98 4.69
C SER A 35 -17.03 -15.20 3.81
N GLN A 36 -18.04 -16.06 3.63
CA GLN A 36 -17.97 -17.21 2.70
C GLN A 36 -17.65 -16.78 1.25
N GLN A 37 -17.92 -15.52 0.91
CA GLN A 37 -17.63 -14.93 -0.40
C GLN A 37 -16.26 -14.22 -0.45
N GLY A 38 -15.42 -14.38 0.57
CA GLY A 38 -14.07 -13.81 0.62
C GLY A 38 -14.00 -12.31 0.96
N ARG A 39 -15.11 -11.69 1.38
CA ARG A 39 -15.16 -10.25 1.71
C ARG A 39 -14.94 -10.02 3.20
N ALA A 40 -14.23 -8.95 3.55
CA ALA A 40 -14.12 -8.52 4.94
C ALA A 40 -15.48 -8.03 5.44
N VAL A 41 -15.99 -8.66 6.50
CA VAL A 41 -17.23 -8.29 7.18
C VAL A 41 -16.95 -8.03 8.65
N ASN A 42 -17.60 -7.01 9.20
CA ASN A 42 -17.54 -6.72 10.61
C ASN A 42 -18.64 -7.55 11.31
N VAL A 43 -18.25 -8.33 12.31
CA VAL A 43 -19.14 -9.27 13.02
C VAL A 43 -19.21 -8.88 14.48
N ASP A 44 -20.43 -8.79 15.00
CA ASP A 44 -20.72 -8.52 16.41
C ASP A 44 -20.51 -9.79 17.24
N TYR A 45 -19.87 -9.61 18.40
CA TYR A 45 -19.65 -10.64 19.41
C TYR A 45 -20.16 -10.12 20.76
N GLU A 46 -20.64 -11.05 21.58
CA GLU A 46 -21.04 -10.81 22.95
C GLU A 46 -20.46 -11.92 23.84
N GLY A 47 -19.91 -11.54 24.99
CA GLY A 47 -19.25 -12.47 25.89
C GLY A 47 -18.56 -11.76 27.04
N SER A 48 -17.79 -12.51 27.82
CA SER A 48 -17.10 -11.97 28.99
C SER A 48 -15.87 -11.12 28.61
N VAL A 49 -15.46 -10.21 29.51
CA VAL A 49 -14.22 -9.43 29.34
C VAL A 49 -13.00 -10.34 29.18
N VAL A 50 -12.91 -11.45 29.92
CA VAL A 50 -11.79 -12.40 29.82
C VAL A 50 -11.71 -13.02 28.42
N GLU A 51 -12.84 -13.41 27.84
CA GLU A 51 -12.88 -13.97 26.49
C GLU A 51 -12.40 -12.96 25.45
N CYS A 52 -12.89 -11.71 25.54
CA CYS A 52 -12.45 -10.64 24.67
C CYS A 52 -10.93 -10.37 24.78
N VAL A 53 -10.39 -10.30 26.00
CA VAL A 53 -8.95 -10.05 26.22
C VAL A 53 -8.10 -11.23 25.73
N LYS A 54 -8.57 -12.47 25.90
CA LYS A 54 -7.88 -13.66 25.36
C LYS A 54 -7.81 -13.61 23.83
N ILE A 55 -8.90 -13.21 23.15
CA ILE A 55 -8.92 -13.02 21.70
C ILE A 55 -7.94 -11.91 21.29
N LEU A 56 -7.91 -10.80 22.03
CA LEU A 56 -6.98 -9.71 21.78
C LEU A 56 -5.52 -10.16 21.92
N SER A 57 -5.19 -10.86 23.01
CA SER A 57 -3.85 -11.40 23.31
C SER A 57 -3.30 -12.22 22.15
N ASN A 58 -4.13 -13.12 21.59
CA ASN A 58 -3.77 -13.95 20.43
C ASN A 58 -3.47 -13.14 19.15
N LYS A 59 -3.96 -11.89 19.04
CA LYS A 59 -3.73 -11.01 17.89
C LYS A 59 -2.54 -10.07 18.09
N VAL A 60 -2.04 -9.90 19.32
CA VAL A 60 -0.99 -8.92 19.64
C VAL A 60 0.31 -9.23 18.90
N GLU A 61 0.76 -10.48 18.85
CA GLU A 61 2.02 -10.81 18.16
C GLU A 61 1.95 -10.43 16.67
N GLN A 62 0.87 -10.81 15.98
CA GLN A 62 0.65 -10.47 14.59
C GLN A 62 0.59 -8.95 14.37
N PHE A 63 -0.12 -8.24 15.25
CA PHE A 63 -0.23 -6.79 15.20
C PHE A 63 1.13 -6.09 15.40
N LEU A 64 1.92 -6.50 16.39
CA LEU A 64 3.23 -5.93 16.67
C LEU A 64 4.20 -6.16 15.51
N PHE A 65 4.18 -7.36 14.92
CA PHE A 65 4.98 -7.65 13.73
C PHE A 65 4.60 -6.75 12.55
N HIS A 66 3.29 -6.59 12.31
CA HIS A 66 2.79 -5.69 11.27
C HIS A 66 3.21 -4.24 11.50
N VAL A 67 3.09 -3.74 12.74
CA VAL A 67 3.52 -2.40 13.14
C VAL A 67 5.02 -2.21 12.94
N PHE A 68 5.84 -3.22 13.28
CA PHE A 68 7.27 -3.18 13.06
C PHE A 68 7.60 -3.04 11.56
N ILE A 69 7.04 -3.90 10.71
CA ILE A 69 7.26 -3.85 9.25
C ILE A 69 6.85 -2.50 8.68
N LYS A 70 5.67 -2.00 9.05
CA LYS A 70 5.18 -0.67 8.65
C LYS A 70 6.20 0.42 8.98
N ARG A 71 6.68 0.44 10.24
CA ARG A 71 7.63 1.47 10.70
C ARG A 71 8.96 1.38 9.97
N GLN A 72 9.49 0.18 9.76
CA GLN A 72 10.75 0.00 9.02
C GLN A 72 10.63 0.47 7.57
N GLN A 73 9.56 0.09 6.87
CA GLN A 73 9.33 0.48 5.48
C GLN A 73 9.11 2.00 5.33
N SER A 74 8.35 2.61 6.24
CA SER A 74 8.15 4.07 6.25
C SER A 74 9.45 4.82 6.57
N SER A 75 10.23 4.35 7.54
CA SER A 75 11.55 4.92 7.85
C SER A 75 12.50 4.82 6.67
N PHE A 76 12.49 3.69 5.96
CA PHE A 76 13.30 3.51 4.75
C PHE A 76 12.86 4.46 3.64
N PHE A 77 11.55 4.61 3.40
CA PHE A 77 11.02 5.57 2.44
C PHE A 77 11.47 7.01 2.72
N GLU A 78 11.32 7.49 3.96
CA GLU A 78 11.75 8.86 4.34
C GLU A 78 13.27 9.04 4.25
N THR A 79 14.04 7.98 4.53
CA THR A 79 15.50 7.98 4.35
C THR A 79 15.86 8.14 2.87
N ILE A 80 15.19 7.43 1.96
CA ILE A 80 15.45 7.58 0.53
C ILE A 80 15.00 8.95 0.02
N LYS A 81 13.83 9.41 0.46
CA LYS A 81 13.25 10.71 0.10
C LYS A 81 14.15 11.89 0.47
N SER A 82 14.83 11.81 1.62
CA SER A 82 15.80 12.82 2.06
C SER A 82 17.18 12.70 1.40
N ASN A 83 17.50 11.55 0.79
CA ASN A 83 18.78 11.26 0.14
C ASN A 83 18.67 11.18 -1.39
N THR A 84 17.74 11.91 -2.00
CA THR A 84 17.65 12.04 -3.46
C THR A 84 18.81 12.88 -3.99
N THR A 85 19.24 12.61 -5.24
CA THR A 85 20.31 13.34 -5.91
C THR A 85 19.89 13.68 -7.35
N ASN A 86 20.73 14.40 -8.09
CA ASN A 86 20.51 14.64 -9.52
C ASN A 86 20.56 13.35 -10.37
N LYS A 87 21.10 12.26 -9.81
CA LYS A 87 21.20 10.95 -10.45
C LYS A 87 20.24 9.92 -9.85
N LYS A 88 19.74 10.17 -8.63
CA LYS A 88 18.91 9.24 -7.87
C LYS A 88 17.57 9.86 -7.50
N CYS A 89 16.49 9.28 -8.00
CA CYS A 89 15.14 9.75 -7.70
C CYS A 89 14.31 8.67 -7.00
N LEU A 90 13.38 9.14 -6.17
CA LEU A 90 12.35 8.33 -5.55
C LEU A 90 11.04 8.56 -6.29
N ILE A 91 10.28 7.50 -6.56
CA ILE A 91 8.95 7.60 -7.15
C ILE A 91 7.97 6.73 -6.38
N GLN A 92 6.82 7.29 -6.06
CA GLN A 92 5.67 6.56 -5.53
C GLN A 92 4.63 6.45 -6.64
N VAL A 93 4.21 5.23 -6.96
CA VAL A 93 3.20 4.95 -7.99
C VAL A 93 1.96 4.32 -7.40
N ASP A 94 0.82 4.62 -8.02
CA ASP A 94 -0.46 4.11 -7.58
C ASP A 94 -1.54 4.11 -8.67
N TYR A 95 -2.57 3.27 -8.52
CA TYR A 95 -3.82 3.43 -9.24
C TYR A 95 -4.82 4.20 -8.38
N SER A 96 -5.39 5.27 -8.92
CA SER A 96 -6.61 5.84 -8.37
C SER A 96 -7.81 4.95 -8.68
N GLU A 97 -8.93 5.17 -8.00
CA GLU A 97 -10.21 4.61 -8.42
C GLU A 97 -10.55 5.04 -9.85
N ASN A 98 -11.31 4.20 -10.56
CA ASN A 98 -11.72 4.50 -11.92
C ASN A 98 -12.54 5.79 -11.94
N TYR A 99 -12.10 6.76 -12.74
CA TYR A 99 -12.81 8.01 -12.92
C TYR A 99 -13.99 7.79 -13.87
N ALA A 100 -15.21 7.94 -13.36
CA ALA A 100 -16.40 7.94 -14.20
C ALA A 100 -16.49 9.28 -14.93
N ILE A 101 -16.52 9.26 -16.25
CA ILE A 101 -16.85 10.45 -17.04
C ILE A 101 -18.35 10.68 -16.87
N ILE A 102 -18.70 11.75 -16.16
CA ILE A 102 -20.09 12.18 -15.96
C ILE A 102 -20.28 13.44 -16.80
N GLU A 103 -21.25 13.40 -17.72
CA GLU A 103 -21.66 14.59 -18.47
C GLU A 103 -22.58 15.45 -17.59
N GLN A 104 -22.39 16.76 -17.60
CA GLN A 104 -23.20 17.69 -16.76
C GLN A 104 -24.70 17.64 -17.06
N ASN A 105 -25.09 17.21 -18.27
CA ASN A 105 -26.48 17.07 -18.71
C ASN A 105 -26.82 15.62 -19.11
N GLU A 106 -26.44 14.62 -18.29
CA GLU A 106 -26.81 13.22 -18.53
C GLU A 106 -28.34 13.03 -18.49
N ILE A 107 -28.90 12.48 -19.58
CA ILE A 107 -30.26 11.93 -19.58
C ILE A 107 -30.32 10.70 -18.65
N GLN A 108 -31.46 10.44 -18.02
CA GLN A 108 -31.62 9.40 -16.98
C GLN A 108 -31.17 8.00 -17.44
N SER A 109 -31.24 7.69 -18.73
CA SER A 109 -30.81 6.42 -19.32
C SER A 109 -29.28 6.23 -19.42
N ALA A 110 -28.48 7.31 -19.39
CA ALA A 110 -27.01 7.24 -19.44
C ALA A 110 -26.37 6.77 -18.11
N HIS A 111 -27.15 6.76 -17.03
CA HIS A 111 -26.72 6.41 -15.68
C HIS A 111 -26.09 5.01 -15.55
N TRP A 112 -26.47 4.06 -16.44
CA TRP A 112 -26.02 2.66 -16.40
C TRP A 112 -24.80 2.35 -17.29
N SER A 113 -24.36 3.29 -18.14
CA SER A 113 -23.29 3.07 -19.13
C SER A 113 -22.20 4.14 -19.07
N ARG A 114 -21.82 4.56 -17.86
CA ARG A 114 -20.76 5.56 -17.70
C ARG A 114 -19.43 5.03 -18.18
N LYS A 115 -18.80 5.76 -19.10
CA LYS A 115 -17.44 5.45 -19.56
C LYS A 115 -16.47 5.73 -18.42
N GLN A 116 -15.66 4.74 -18.08
CA GLN A 116 -14.67 4.84 -17.02
C GLN A 116 -13.26 5.02 -17.59
N LEU A 117 -12.45 5.80 -16.89
CA LEU A 117 -11.03 5.97 -17.14
C LEU A 117 -10.22 5.42 -15.96
N SER A 118 -9.10 4.78 -16.27
CA SER A 118 -8.08 4.43 -15.31
C SER A 118 -7.08 5.58 -15.20
N LEU A 119 -6.71 5.91 -13.96
CA LEU A 119 -5.70 6.90 -13.64
C LEU A 119 -4.54 6.21 -12.92
N PHE A 120 -3.39 6.17 -13.58
CA PHE A 120 -2.14 5.71 -12.97
C PHE A 120 -1.33 6.93 -12.57
N THR A 121 -1.18 7.13 -11.26
CA THR A 121 -0.50 8.29 -10.69
C THR A 121 0.93 7.94 -10.33
N ALA A 122 1.80 8.94 -10.46
CA ALA A 122 3.16 8.84 -9.99
C ALA A 122 3.62 10.18 -9.41
N TYR A 123 4.17 10.14 -8.20
CA TYR A 123 4.77 11.30 -7.55
C TYR A 123 6.26 11.05 -7.39
N VAL A 124 7.08 11.99 -7.86
CA VAL A 124 8.53 11.85 -7.92
C VAL A 124 9.18 12.88 -7.02
N TRP A 125 10.13 12.44 -6.21
CA TRP A 125 11.06 13.29 -5.48
C TRP A 125 12.45 13.19 -6.13
N GLY A 126 12.97 14.32 -6.57
CA GLY A 126 14.33 14.52 -7.08
C GLY A 126 15.14 15.42 -6.16
N ASN A 127 16.30 15.90 -6.63
CA ASN A 127 17.14 16.82 -5.86
C ASN A 127 16.53 18.23 -5.80
N GLY A 128 15.85 18.56 -4.71
CA GLY A 128 15.19 19.86 -4.52
C GLY A 128 14.00 20.11 -5.45
N SER A 129 13.55 19.10 -6.20
CA SER A 129 12.41 19.18 -7.11
C SER A 129 11.45 18.02 -6.91
N THR A 130 10.18 18.26 -7.23
CA THR A 130 9.13 17.25 -7.19
C THR A 130 8.31 17.28 -8.47
N TYR A 131 7.85 16.12 -8.93
CA TYR A 131 7.04 16.01 -10.15
C TYR A 131 5.81 15.15 -9.90
N SER A 132 4.64 15.67 -10.26
CA SER A 132 3.39 14.93 -10.28
C SER A 132 3.07 14.52 -11.71
N LEU A 133 2.93 13.22 -11.94
CA LEU A 133 2.61 12.63 -13.24
C LEU A 133 1.33 11.81 -13.12
N VAL A 134 0.51 11.86 -14.17
CA VAL A 134 -0.67 11.01 -14.30
C VAL A 134 -0.74 10.46 -15.72
N ILE A 135 -0.99 9.16 -15.83
CA ILE A 135 -1.32 8.51 -17.08
C ILE A 135 -2.82 8.24 -17.07
N VAL A 136 -3.50 8.78 -18.07
CA VAL A 136 -4.93 8.61 -18.29
C VAL A 136 -5.13 7.54 -19.36
N SER A 137 -5.94 6.53 -19.05
CA SER A 137 -6.15 5.38 -19.92
C SER A 137 -7.63 5.01 -19.97
N ASN A 138 -8.15 4.67 -21.16
CA ASN A 138 -9.48 4.07 -21.31
C ASN A 138 -9.49 2.56 -20.99
N ASN A 139 -8.32 1.94 -20.76
CA ASN A 139 -8.21 0.57 -20.30
C ASN A 139 -8.27 0.53 -18.76
N VAL A 140 -9.36 -0.03 -18.23
CA VAL A 140 -9.66 -0.15 -16.79
C VAL A 140 -9.27 -1.49 -16.17
N ALA A 141 -8.57 -2.36 -16.91
CA ALA A 141 -8.27 -3.71 -16.45
C ALA A 141 -7.24 -3.77 -15.31
N HIS A 142 -6.54 -2.67 -15.01
CA HIS A 142 -5.55 -2.55 -13.94
C HIS A 142 -4.58 -3.74 -13.84
N ASN A 143 -4.15 -4.24 -14.99
CA ASN A 143 -3.39 -5.48 -15.07
C ASN A 143 -1.88 -5.21 -15.19
N LYS A 144 -1.10 -6.29 -15.08
CA LYS A 144 0.36 -6.28 -15.19
C LYS A 144 0.91 -5.64 -16.47
N TYR A 145 0.19 -5.72 -17.59
CA TYR A 145 0.63 -5.12 -18.86
C TYR A 145 0.48 -3.62 -18.80
N THR A 146 -0.65 -3.14 -18.27
CA THR A 146 -0.90 -1.70 -18.07
C THR A 146 0.15 -1.08 -17.13
N VAL A 147 0.51 -1.76 -16.03
CA VAL A 147 1.56 -1.28 -15.11
C VAL A 147 2.90 -1.13 -15.83
N ALA A 148 3.33 -2.14 -16.60
CA ALA A 148 4.60 -2.09 -17.33
C ALA A 148 4.64 -0.93 -18.33
N THR A 149 3.57 -0.77 -19.12
CA THR A 149 3.43 0.33 -20.09
C THR A 149 3.43 1.69 -19.40
N CYS A 150 2.72 1.81 -18.26
CA CYS A 150 2.69 3.06 -17.51
C CYS A 150 4.08 3.43 -16.98
N LEU A 151 4.79 2.47 -16.40
CA LEU A 151 6.16 2.67 -15.92
C LEU A 151 7.11 3.08 -17.05
N GLU A 152 7.03 2.43 -18.21
CA GLU A 152 7.84 2.80 -19.37
C GLU A 152 7.62 4.26 -19.79
N ARG A 153 6.36 4.70 -19.83
CA ARG A 153 6.00 6.09 -20.17
C ARG A 153 6.50 7.07 -19.12
N ILE A 154 6.38 6.72 -17.83
CA ILE A 154 6.90 7.53 -16.73
C ILE A 154 8.42 7.66 -16.83
N ILE A 155 9.16 6.55 -16.98
CA ILE A 155 10.62 6.55 -17.08
C ILE A 155 11.08 7.38 -18.28
N THR A 156 10.41 7.24 -19.43
CA THR A 156 10.68 8.07 -20.61
C THR A 156 10.53 9.56 -20.29
N ARG A 157 9.44 9.94 -19.61
CA ARG A 157 9.22 11.33 -19.20
C ARG A 157 10.27 11.81 -18.21
N MET A 158 10.70 10.94 -17.29
CA MET A 158 11.72 11.23 -16.28
C MET A 158 13.10 11.47 -16.90
N GLN A 159 13.51 10.73 -17.93
CA GLN A 159 14.77 10.99 -18.63
C GLN A 159 14.78 12.34 -19.35
N ILE A 160 13.61 12.86 -19.75
CA ILE A 160 13.51 14.22 -20.32
C ILE A 160 13.59 15.27 -19.20
N LEU A 161 12.92 15.04 -18.07
CA LEU A 161 12.89 15.98 -16.95
C LEU A 161 14.21 16.03 -16.16
N ILE A 162 14.90 14.89 -16.06
CA ILE A 162 16.15 14.70 -15.33
C ILE A 162 17.09 13.87 -16.20
N PRO A 163 17.77 14.49 -17.18
CA PRO A 163 18.64 13.77 -18.13
C PRO A 163 19.80 13.00 -17.49
N SER A 164 20.20 13.38 -16.28
CA SER A 164 21.27 12.73 -15.51
C SER A 164 20.79 11.55 -14.65
N ILE A 165 19.53 11.14 -14.73
CA ILE A 165 19.02 10.05 -13.88
C ILE A 165 19.73 8.72 -14.19
N GLU A 166 20.26 8.09 -13.15
CA GLU A 166 20.95 6.79 -13.20
C GLU A 166 20.26 5.75 -12.30
N GLU A 167 19.56 6.18 -11.25
CA GLU A 167 18.86 5.30 -10.31
C GLU A 167 17.43 5.81 -10.04
N LEU A 168 16.45 4.90 -10.13
CA LEU A 168 15.07 5.16 -9.75
C LEU A 168 14.62 4.12 -8.72
N ILE A 169 14.23 4.60 -7.55
CA ILE A 169 13.68 3.78 -6.47
C ILE A 169 12.16 3.94 -6.50
N ILE A 170 11.45 2.85 -6.79
CA ILE A 170 10.00 2.84 -6.94
C ILE A 170 9.34 2.30 -5.68
N PHE A 171 8.27 2.95 -5.23
CA PHE A 171 7.40 2.51 -4.15
C PHE A 171 5.96 2.38 -4.64
N SER A 172 5.27 1.34 -4.20
CA SER A 172 3.83 1.15 -4.44
C SER A 172 3.17 0.51 -3.23
N ASP A 173 1.84 0.40 -3.27
CA ASP A 173 1.15 -0.52 -2.37
C ASP A 173 1.45 -2.00 -2.73
N GLY A 174 1.08 -2.90 -1.82
CA GLY A 174 1.28 -4.34 -1.96
C GLY A 174 0.19 -5.07 -2.76
N SER A 175 -0.60 -4.39 -3.60
CA SER A 175 -1.70 -4.99 -4.36
C SER A 175 -1.19 -6.11 -5.29
N ALA A 176 -1.62 -7.35 -5.03
CA ALA A 176 -1.13 -8.53 -5.75
C ALA A 176 -1.65 -8.62 -7.21
N SER A 177 -2.80 -8.03 -7.51
CA SER A 177 -3.34 -7.99 -8.88
C SER A 177 -2.58 -7.00 -9.77
N GLN A 178 -1.97 -5.98 -9.17
CA GLN A 178 -1.34 -4.86 -9.88
C GLN A 178 0.19 -4.91 -9.78
N PHE A 179 0.73 -4.76 -8.57
CA PHE A 179 2.15 -4.51 -8.34
C PHE A 179 2.88 -5.76 -7.83
N LYS A 180 2.37 -6.42 -6.80
CA LYS A 180 3.02 -7.57 -6.14
C LYS A 180 2.77 -8.88 -6.89
N GLN A 181 3.25 -8.95 -8.13
CA GLN A 181 3.03 -10.06 -9.05
C GLN A 181 4.33 -10.54 -9.73
N ARG A 182 4.38 -11.82 -10.12
CA ARG A 182 5.62 -12.50 -10.59
C ARG A 182 6.32 -11.86 -11.80
N PHE A 183 5.57 -11.20 -12.68
CA PHE A 183 6.07 -10.56 -13.88
C PHE A 183 6.70 -9.19 -13.59
N LEU A 184 6.51 -8.62 -12.39
CA LEU A 184 7.09 -7.32 -12.03
C LEU A 184 8.61 -7.35 -12.17
N PHE A 185 9.26 -8.37 -11.58
CA PHE A 185 10.72 -8.51 -11.64
C PHE A 185 11.23 -8.61 -13.08
N LYS A 186 10.58 -9.42 -13.93
CA LYS A 186 10.93 -9.52 -15.35
C LYS A 186 10.82 -8.16 -16.04
N ASN A 187 9.72 -7.44 -15.82
CA ASN A 187 9.49 -6.14 -16.44
C ASN A 187 10.51 -5.10 -15.95
N LEU A 188 10.88 -5.13 -14.67
CA LEU A 188 11.89 -4.24 -14.12
C LEU A 188 13.27 -4.47 -14.75
N SER A 189 13.69 -5.72 -14.92
CA SER A 189 14.96 -6.01 -15.59
C SER A 189 14.97 -5.50 -17.04
N ILE A 190 13.88 -5.75 -17.80
CA ILE A 190 13.75 -5.28 -19.18
C ILE A 190 13.79 -3.75 -19.26
N LEU A 191 13.08 -3.06 -18.35
CA LEU A 191 13.05 -1.60 -18.33
C LEU A 191 14.40 -1.01 -17.90
N ALA A 192 15.07 -1.59 -16.91
CA ALA A 192 16.41 -1.19 -16.48
C ALA A 192 17.41 -1.29 -17.64
N ASP A 193 17.40 -2.42 -18.36
CA ASP A 193 18.26 -2.64 -19.51
C ASP A 193 17.95 -1.71 -20.70
N LYS A 194 16.66 -1.44 -20.94
CA LYS A 194 16.19 -0.54 -22.00
C LYS A 194 16.63 0.89 -21.77
N PHE A 195 16.43 1.41 -20.55
CA PHE A 195 16.69 2.80 -20.22
C PHE A 195 18.10 3.05 -19.68
N LYS A 196 18.89 1.99 -19.46
CA LYS A 196 20.26 2.06 -18.91
C LYS A 196 20.31 2.76 -17.54
N ILE A 197 19.33 2.44 -16.70
CA ILE A 197 19.22 2.94 -15.31
C ILE A 197 19.04 1.78 -14.33
N SER A 198 19.50 1.97 -13.10
CA SER A 198 19.20 1.09 -11.98
C SER A 198 17.75 1.29 -11.54
N LEU A 199 17.00 0.19 -11.42
CA LEU A 199 15.63 0.19 -10.91
C LEU A 199 15.53 -0.70 -9.67
N SER A 200 14.91 -0.17 -8.62
CA SER A 200 14.49 -0.98 -7.46
C SER A 200 13.01 -0.75 -7.17
N TRP A 201 12.35 -1.77 -6.61
CA TRP A 201 10.94 -1.70 -6.25
C TRP A 201 10.71 -2.11 -4.81
N ASN A 202 10.04 -1.25 -4.07
CA ASN A 202 9.73 -1.40 -2.66
C ASN A 202 8.21 -1.31 -2.46
N PHE A 203 7.73 -1.90 -1.37
CA PHE A 203 6.31 -1.95 -1.05
C PHE A 203 6.05 -1.35 0.32
N PHE A 204 4.95 -0.62 0.44
CA PHE A 204 4.37 -0.28 1.73
C PHE A 204 3.62 -1.46 2.34
N ALA A 205 3.54 -1.49 3.68
CA ALA A 205 2.76 -2.47 4.40
C ALA A 205 1.28 -2.35 4.02
N SER A 206 0.63 -3.50 3.79
CA SER A 206 -0.79 -3.55 3.44
C SER A 206 -1.68 -2.88 4.48
N ASN A 207 -2.81 -2.33 4.06
CA ASN A 207 -3.86 -1.74 4.92
C ASN A 207 -3.43 -0.52 5.75
N HIS A 208 -2.32 0.10 5.39
CA HIS A 208 -1.98 1.45 5.84
C HIS A 208 -1.95 2.34 4.61
N GLY A 209 -2.55 3.53 4.72
CA GLY A 209 -2.56 4.52 3.64
C GLY A 209 -1.19 4.73 3.03
N LYS A 210 -1.20 5.22 1.79
CA LYS A 210 0.00 5.37 0.96
C LYS A 210 0.74 6.63 1.40
N GLY A 211 1.58 6.52 2.43
CA GLY A 211 2.26 7.64 3.09
C GLY A 211 1.67 7.95 4.45
#